data_AF-A0A7X9CEW1-F1
#
_entry.id   AF-A0A7X9CEW1-F1
#
_cell.length_a   1.000
_cell.length_b   1.000
_cell.length_c   1.000
_cell.angle_alpha   90.00
_cell.angle_beta   90.00
_cell.angle_gamma   90.00
#
_symmetry.space_group_name_H-M   'P 1'
#
loop_
_entity.id
_entity.type
_entity.pdbx_description
1 polymer ?
#
loop_
_entity_poly.entity_id
_entity_poly.type
_entity_poly.pdbx_seq_one_letter_code
_entity_poly.pdbx_strand_id
1 'polypeptide(L)'
;MKISNNRPINNTVVVENAVKKKKEKVKETAAVIYEKKEPVEKIGYSKPDRKTIDKLKAQSELAYNQLRSLVETLLKKQGKTFNNIQLGDTIEIDDTTRAEAEWLIGPEGPLGAKAVSDRIVEFAKAISGGDISKLDELKKAIKQGFKEAEKILGDLPEISKETYRLVMEKLDKWSEEMSH
;
A
#
# COMPACT_ATOMS: atom_id res chain seq x y z
N MET A 1 -40.95 43.90 -40.43
CA MET A 1 -40.47 45.03 -39.58
C MET A 1 -40.06 44.45 -38.24
N LYS A 2 -38.75 44.51 -37.95
CA LYS A 2 -38.03 44.55 -36.66
C LYS A 2 -38.50 43.73 -35.42
N ILE A 3 -37.52 42.95 -34.91
CA ILE A 3 -36.97 42.87 -33.51
C ILE A 3 -37.91 42.38 -32.38
N SER A 4 -37.47 41.75 -31.27
CA SER A 4 -36.15 41.66 -30.63
C SER A 4 -36.12 40.58 -29.54
N ASN A 5 -34.94 39.97 -29.42
CA ASN A 5 -34.17 39.50 -28.26
C ASN A 5 -34.75 39.44 -26.81
N ASN A 6 -34.21 38.43 -26.11
CA ASN A 6 -33.44 38.47 -24.85
C ASN A 6 -34.05 37.80 -23.61
N ARG A 7 -33.27 36.84 -23.06
CA ARG A 7 -33.41 36.26 -21.71
C ARG A 7 -33.06 37.29 -20.63
N PRO A 8 -33.51 37.05 -19.39
CA PRO A 8 -32.52 36.78 -18.34
C PRO A 8 -32.88 35.61 -17.41
N ILE A 9 -31.88 35.24 -16.63
CA ILE A 9 -31.69 34.09 -15.74
C ILE A 9 -32.16 34.48 -14.32
N ASN A 10 -32.65 33.55 -13.49
CA ASN A 10 -32.20 33.36 -12.08
C ASN A 10 -32.99 32.29 -11.29
N ASN A 11 -32.21 31.32 -10.78
CA ASN A 11 -32.13 30.75 -9.41
C ASN A 11 -33.29 29.98 -8.70
N THR A 12 -32.88 28.79 -8.22
CA THR A 12 -33.18 28.15 -6.91
C THR A 12 -34.39 27.21 -6.79
N VAL A 13 -34.40 26.01 -6.15
CA VAL A 13 -33.50 24.90 -5.69
C VAL A 13 -34.47 23.74 -5.26
N VAL A 14 -33.94 22.51 -5.10
CA VAL A 14 -34.39 21.36 -4.23
C VAL A 14 -35.36 20.38 -4.93
N VAL A 15 -34.95 19.18 -5.39
CA VAL A 15 -34.41 17.95 -4.75
C VAL A 15 -35.48 17.10 -4.05
N GLU A 16 -35.31 15.77 -4.21
CA GLU A 16 -35.91 14.62 -3.54
C GLU A 16 -37.11 13.96 -4.23
N ASN A 17 -37.27 12.64 -4.24
CA ASN A 17 -36.41 11.47 -4.06
C ASN A 17 -37.31 10.24 -4.32
N ALA A 18 -36.71 9.05 -4.30
CA ALA A 18 -37.30 7.77 -3.83
C ALA A 18 -37.83 6.79 -4.90
N VAL A 19 -37.58 5.47 -4.84
CA VAL A 19 -36.83 4.64 -3.87
C VAL A 19 -36.62 3.22 -4.45
N LYS A 20 -35.39 2.71 -4.28
CA LYS A 20 -34.90 1.38 -3.83
C LYS A 20 -35.61 0.08 -4.27
N LYS A 21 -34.76 -0.94 -4.55
CA LYS A 21 -34.59 -2.08 -3.62
C LYS A 21 -33.16 -2.66 -3.66
N LYS A 22 -32.68 -2.95 -2.44
CA LYS A 22 -31.36 -3.47 -1.99
C LYS A 22 -31.40 -5.00 -1.82
N LYS A 23 -30.23 -5.65 -1.83
CA LYS A 23 -29.59 -6.41 -0.70
C LYS A 23 -28.31 -7.12 -1.21
N GLU A 24 -27.11 -6.65 -0.84
CA GLU A 24 -26.24 -7.06 0.30
C GLU A 24 -25.35 -8.28 -0.01
N LYS A 25 -24.10 -8.49 0.49
CA LYS A 25 -22.99 -7.69 1.04
C LYS A 25 -21.91 -8.73 1.41
N VAL A 26 -20.66 -8.59 0.96
CA VAL A 26 -19.50 -9.19 1.66
C VAL A 26 -18.42 -8.11 1.73
N LYS A 27 -18.06 -7.74 2.96
CA LYS A 27 -16.96 -6.85 3.32
C LYS A 27 -15.70 -7.72 3.39
N GLU A 28 -14.71 -7.40 2.56
CA GLU A 28 -13.33 -7.82 2.76
C GLU A 28 -12.55 -6.56 3.13
N THR A 29 -12.05 -6.52 4.36
CA THR A 29 -11.44 -5.34 4.97
C THR A 29 -9.92 -5.34 4.77
N ALA A 30 -9.42 -4.17 4.39
CA ALA A 30 -8.02 -3.74 4.37
C ALA A 30 -7.11 -4.27 3.25
N ALA A 31 -7.58 -4.23 2.00
CA ALA A 31 -6.69 -3.76 0.94
C ALA A 31 -6.66 -2.24 1.03
N VAL A 32 -5.49 -1.63 1.26
CA VAL A 32 -5.31 -0.19 1.05
C VAL A 32 -5.78 0.09 -0.38
N ILE A 33 -6.91 0.80 -0.51
CA ILE A 33 -7.45 1.20 -1.80
C ILE A 33 -6.40 2.13 -2.40
N TYR A 34 -5.68 1.65 -3.41
CA TYR A 34 -4.94 2.52 -4.32
C TYR A 34 -5.98 3.35 -5.08
N GLU A 35 -6.42 4.46 -4.48
CA GLU A 35 -7.17 5.48 -5.20
C GLU A 35 -6.23 6.07 -6.25
N LYS A 36 -6.43 5.64 -7.49
CA LYS A 36 -5.92 6.33 -8.68
C LYS A 36 -6.55 7.72 -8.71
N LYS A 37 -5.89 8.70 -8.10
CA LYS A 37 -6.15 10.12 -8.35
C LYS A 37 -5.64 10.49 -9.75
N GLU A 38 -6.30 11.49 -10.32
CA GLU A 38 -6.29 12.00 -11.70
C GLU A 38 -4.92 12.06 -12.42
N PRO A 39 -4.90 12.10 -13.78
CA PRO A 39 -3.67 11.96 -14.56
C PRO A 39 -2.72 13.11 -14.27
N VAL A 40 -1.64 12.81 -13.55
CA VAL A 40 -0.47 13.69 -13.43
C VAL A 40 0.01 13.99 -14.84
N GLU A 41 0.16 15.28 -15.16
CA GLU A 41 0.59 15.77 -16.46
C GLU A 41 1.83 15.02 -16.95
N LYS A 42 1.91 14.79 -18.28
CA LYS A 42 3.04 14.10 -18.93
C LYS A 42 4.31 14.92 -18.79
N ILE A 43 4.98 14.78 -17.66
CA ILE A 43 6.40 15.08 -17.51
C ILE A 43 7.13 13.98 -18.31
N GLY A 44 8.23 14.29 -19.00
CA GLY A 44 8.98 13.32 -19.81
C GLY A 44 9.56 12.20 -18.94
N TYR A 45 8.76 11.17 -18.65
CA TYR A 45 9.19 10.01 -17.88
C TYR A 45 10.04 9.10 -18.76
N SER A 46 11.18 8.64 -18.21
CA SER A 46 11.72 7.34 -18.61
C SER A 46 10.61 6.29 -18.42
N LYS A 47 10.41 5.43 -19.42
CA LYS A 47 9.29 4.47 -19.39
C LYS A 47 9.44 3.55 -18.17
N PRO A 48 8.39 3.38 -17.34
CA PRO A 48 8.44 2.47 -16.20
C PRO A 48 8.79 1.05 -16.63
N ASP A 49 9.62 0.37 -15.83
CA ASP A 49 9.92 -1.05 -16.03
C ASP A 49 8.76 -1.92 -15.53
N ARG A 50 7.79 -2.12 -16.42
CA ARG A 50 6.59 -2.90 -16.13
C ARG A 50 6.88 -4.35 -15.73
N LYS A 51 7.91 -4.97 -16.32
CA LYS A 51 8.24 -6.37 -16.01
C LYS A 51 8.72 -6.51 -14.57
N THR A 52 9.59 -5.60 -14.14
CA THR A 52 10.09 -5.57 -12.77
C THR A 52 8.96 -5.23 -11.79
N ILE A 53 8.09 -4.26 -12.12
CA ILE A 53 6.92 -3.92 -11.32
C ILE A 53 6.00 -5.14 -11.11
N ASP A 54 5.68 -5.87 -12.18
CA ASP A 54 4.78 -7.03 -12.11
C ASP A 54 5.41 -8.17 -11.30
N LYS A 55 6.72 -8.40 -11.46
CA LYS A 55 7.48 -9.35 -10.65
C LYS A 55 7.45 -8.99 -9.16
N LEU A 56 7.72 -7.73 -8.82
CA LEU A 56 7.73 -7.25 -7.43
C LEU A 56 6.35 -7.35 -6.78
N LYS A 57 5.28 -7.05 -7.53
CA LYS A 57 3.91 -7.27 -7.07
C LYS A 57 3.67 -8.75 -6.77
N ALA A 58 4.02 -9.65 -7.69
CA ALA A 58 3.87 -11.08 -7.48
C ALA A 58 4.64 -11.57 -6.23
N GLN A 59 5.86 -11.08 -6.01
CA GLN A 59 6.64 -11.40 -4.81
C GLN A 59 5.97 -10.89 -3.53
N SER A 60 5.38 -9.69 -3.55
CA SER A 60 4.64 -9.14 -2.42
C SER A 60 3.37 -9.95 -2.12
N GLU A 61 2.62 -10.35 -3.15
CA GLU A 61 1.43 -11.19 -3.00
C GLU A 61 1.78 -12.58 -2.45
N LEU A 62 2.89 -13.17 -2.89
CA LEU A 62 3.37 -14.45 -2.34
C LEU A 62 3.69 -14.33 -0.85
N ALA A 63 4.41 -13.28 -0.44
CA ALA A 63 4.74 -13.06 0.96
C ALA A 63 3.49 -12.77 1.82
N TYR A 64 2.52 -12.02 1.28
CA TYR A 64 1.23 -11.79 1.94
C TYR A 64 0.43 -13.08 2.12
N ASN A 65 0.36 -13.92 1.08
CA ASN A 65 -0.36 -15.19 1.14
C ASN A 65 0.28 -16.17 2.14
N GLN A 66 1.61 -16.19 2.24
CA GLN A 66 2.32 -16.97 3.27
C GLN A 66 1.91 -16.52 4.68
N LEU A 67 1.96 -15.21 4.96
CA LEU A 67 1.54 -14.66 6.25
C LEU A 67 0.06 -14.98 6.55
N ARG A 68 -0.83 -14.79 5.57
CA ARG A 68 -2.26 -15.09 5.71
C ARG A 68 -2.48 -16.57 6.02
N SER A 69 -1.77 -17.48 5.35
CA SER A 69 -1.86 -18.93 5.57
C SER A 69 -1.37 -19.33 6.96
N LEU A 70 -0.28 -18.71 7.44
CA LEU A 70 0.25 -18.93 8.79
C LEU A 70 -0.79 -18.55 9.85
N VAL A 71 -1.34 -17.33 9.74
CA VAL A 71 -2.38 -16.84 10.65
C VAL A 71 -3.65 -17.71 10.55
N GLU A 72 -4.08 -18.07 9.35
CA GLU A 72 -5.26 -18.92 9.14
C GLU A 72 -5.11 -20.28 9.82
N THR A 73 -3.93 -20.90 9.69
CA THR A 73 -3.61 -22.18 10.32
C THR A 73 -3.63 -22.08 11.84
N LEU A 74 -3.01 -21.04 12.39
CA LEU A 74 -2.98 -20.77 13.82
C LEU A 74 -4.39 -20.54 14.39
N LEU A 75 -5.25 -19.81 13.69
CA LEU A 75 -6.65 -19.62 14.09
C LEU A 75 -7.43 -20.93 14.03
N LYS A 76 -7.26 -21.72 12.96
CA LYS A 76 -7.96 -23.02 12.80
C LYS A 76 -7.63 -24.00 13.92
N LYS A 77 -6.38 -24.06 14.37
CA LYS A 77 -5.98 -24.90 15.53
C LYS A 77 -6.74 -24.54 16.81
N GLN A 78 -7.18 -23.29 16.93
CA GLN A 78 -7.95 -22.77 18.07
C GLN A 78 -9.47 -22.79 17.83
N GLY A 79 -9.95 -23.42 16.76
CA GLY A 79 -11.37 -23.41 16.37
C GLY A 79 -11.87 -22.03 15.90
N LYS A 80 -10.95 -21.11 15.56
CA LYS A 80 -11.23 -19.75 15.10
C LYS A 80 -11.06 -19.61 13.59
N THR A 81 -11.56 -18.51 13.04
CA THR A 81 -11.48 -18.08 11.64
C THR A 81 -11.37 -16.56 11.58
N PHE A 82 -10.94 -15.98 10.46
CA PHE A 82 -10.89 -14.52 10.31
C PHE A 82 -12.23 -13.81 10.56
N ASN A 83 -13.35 -14.50 10.35
CA ASN A 83 -14.69 -13.92 10.51
C ASN A 83 -15.18 -13.91 11.97
N ASN A 84 -14.51 -14.64 12.86
CA ASN A 84 -14.95 -14.82 14.25
C ASN A 84 -13.94 -14.30 15.29
N ILE A 85 -12.94 -13.53 14.85
CA ILE A 85 -12.00 -12.83 15.72
C ILE A 85 -12.35 -11.35 15.84
N GLN A 86 -12.21 -10.80 17.04
CA GLN A 86 -12.38 -9.38 17.33
C GLN A 86 -11.08 -8.75 17.79
N LEU A 87 -10.96 -7.43 17.61
CA LEU A 87 -9.82 -6.69 18.12
C LEU A 87 -9.83 -6.77 19.66
N GLY A 88 -8.77 -7.34 20.24
CA GLY A 88 -8.66 -7.61 21.68
C GLY A 88 -8.85 -9.08 22.06
N ASP A 89 -9.25 -9.96 21.13
CA ASP A 89 -9.26 -11.39 21.39
C ASP A 89 -7.84 -11.89 21.70
N THR A 90 -7.73 -12.72 22.75
CA THR A 90 -6.47 -13.41 23.04
C THR A 90 -6.32 -14.58 22.08
N ILE A 91 -5.21 -14.59 21.37
CA ILE A 91 -4.83 -15.64 20.43
C ILE A 91 -3.58 -16.31 20.97
N GLU A 92 -3.65 -17.62 21.21
CA GLU A 92 -2.48 -18.37 21.64
C GLU A 92 -1.56 -18.62 20.45
N ILE A 93 -0.26 -18.43 20.65
CA ILE A 93 0.75 -18.64 19.62
C ILE A 93 1.60 -19.83 20.05
N ASP A 94 1.47 -20.95 19.34
CA ASP A 94 2.29 -22.14 19.54
C ASP A 94 3.75 -21.89 19.12
N ASP A 95 4.68 -22.64 19.71
CA ASP A 95 6.12 -22.44 19.53
C ASP A 95 6.56 -22.61 18.08
N THR A 96 5.90 -23.51 17.33
CA THR A 96 6.23 -23.71 15.90
C THR A 96 5.84 -22.48 15.09
N THR A 97 4.64 -21.95 15.29
CA THR A 97 4.18 -20.74 14.61
C THR A 97 5.01 -19.52 15.00
N ARG A 98 5.42 -19.43 16.27
CA ARG A 98 6.33 -18.38 16.75
C ARG A 98 7.67 -18.43 16.02
N ALA A 99 8.30 -19.61 15.98
CA ALA A 99 9.60 -19.79 15.31
C ALA A 99 9.51 -19.48 13.80
N GLU A 100 8.43 -19.89 13.13
CA GLU A 100 8.21 -19.56 11.71
C GLU A 100 8.03 -18.06 11.50
N ALA A 101 7.25 -17.38 12.36
CA ALA A 101 7.07 -15.93 12.29
C ALA A 101 8.38 -15.18 12.54
N GLU A 102 9.17 -15.60 13.53
CA GLU A 102 10.49 -15.04 13.83
C GLU A 102 11.45 -15.19 12.66
N TRP A 103 11.45 -16.35 11.99
CA TRP A 103 12.23 -16.54 10.77
C TRP A 103 11.76 -15.63 9.63
N LEU A 104 10.43 -15.52 9.42
CA LEU A 104 9.86 -14.70 8.35
C LEU A 104 10.26 -13.22 8.45
N ILE A 105 10.32 -12.68 9.67
CA ILE A 105 10.68 -11.28 9.94
C ILE A 105 12.17 -11.09 10.25
N GLY A 106 12.93 -12.19 10.34
CA GLY A 106 14.35 -12.17 10.65
C GLY A 106 15.21 -11.52 9.55
N PRO A 107 16.53 -11.39 9.77
CA PRO A 107 17.44 -10.70 8.84
C PRO A 107 17.40 -11.23 7.40
N GLU A 108 17.29 -12.55 7.25
CA GLU A 108 17.21 -13.27 5.97
C GLU A 108 15.76 -13.64 5.59
N GLY A 109 14.80 -13.23 6.42
CA GLY A 109 13.39 -13.53 6.24
C GLY A 109 12.78 -12.72 5.09
N PRO A 110 11.82 -13.30 4.34
CA PRO A 110 11.17 -12.59 3.23
C PRO A 110 10.42 -11.34 3.69
N LEU A 111 9.94 -11.28 4.93
CA LEU A 111 9.28 -10.12 5.54
C LEU A 111 10.21 -9.28 6.43
N GLY A 112 11.49 -9.65 6.50
CA GLY A 112 12.50 -8.90 7.22
C GLY A 112 12.75 -7.51 6.63
N ALA A 113 13.22 -6.58 7.47
CA ALA A 113 13.40 -5.18 7.08
C ALA A 113 14.31 -5.01 5.86
N LYS A 114 15.36 -5.84 5.73
CA LYS A 114 16.25 -5.83 4.56
C LYS A 114 15.50 -6.19 3.27
N ALA A 115 14.80 -7.33 3.26
CA ALA A 115 14.09 -7.84 2.09
C ALA A 115 12.92 -6.93 1.67
N VAL A 116 12.18 -6.38 2.64
CA VAL A 116 11.09 -5.42 2.37
C VAL A 116 11.64 -4.12 1.80
N SER A 117 12.70 -3.57 2.41
CA SER A 117 13.30 -2.33 1.92
C SER A 117 13.93 -2.49 0.53
N ASP A 118 14.55 -3.63 0.23
CA ASP A 118 15.03 -3.96 -1.13
C ASP A 118 13.88 -3.88 -2.15
N ARG A 119 12.74 -4.54 -1.86
CA ARG A 119 11.56 -4.51 -2.74
C ARG A 119 10.98 -3.11 -2.94
N ILE A 120 10.90 -2.29 -1.89
CA ILE A 120 10.39 -0.91 -1.99
C ILE A 120 11.31 -0.07 -2.88
N VAL A 121 12.62 -0.19 -2.72
CA VAL A 121 13.61 0.57 -3.50
C VAL A 121 13.61 0.12 -4.96
N GLU A 122 13.60 -1.20 -5.22
CA GLU A 122 13.49 -1.75 -6.58
C GLU A 122 12.20 -1.29 -7.26
N PHE A 123 11.09 -1.25 -6.52
CA PHE A 123 9.82 -0.73 -7.04
C PHE A 123 9.90 0.75 -7.39
N ALA A 124 10.53 1.56 -6.53
CA ALA A 124 10.74 2.98 -6.77
C ALA A 124 11.62 3.24 -8.00
N LYS A 125 12.71 2.47 -8.17
CA LYS A 125 13.56 2.53 -9.37
C LYS A 125 12.78 2.12 -10.62
N ALA A 126 11.98 1.05 -10.54
CA ALA A 126 11.23 0.55 -11.68
C ALA A 126 10.12 1.52 -12.13
N ILE A 127 9.41 2.15 -11.18
CA ILE A 127 8.33 3.09 -11.52
C ILE A 127 8.84 4.42 -12.09
N SER A 128 10.02 4.89 -11.65
CA SER A 128 10.65 6.08 -12.24
C SER A 128 11.41 5.78 -13.54
N GLY A 129 11.50 4.50 -13.94
CA GLY A 129 12.33 4.09 -15.07
C GLY A 129 13.82 4.39 -14.84
N GLY A 130 14.26 4.38 -13.59
CA GLY A 130 15.64 4.72 -13.19
C GLY A 130 15.97 6.22 -13.18
N ASP A 131 14.98 7.10 -13.34
CA ASP A 131 15.20 8.55 -13.38
C ASP A 131 15.47 9.15 -11.99
N ILE A 132 16.72 9.56 -11.76
CA ILE A 132 17.18 10.19 -10.51
C ILE A 132 16.56 11.58 -10.29
N SER A 133 16.14 12.29 -11.33
CA SER A 133 15.47 13.58 -11.16
C SER A 133 14.16 13.46 -10.37
N LYS A 134 13.63 12.22 -10.24
CA LYS A 134 12.43 11.88 -9.46
C LYS A 134 12.70 11.47 -8.02
N LEU A 135 13.96 11.39 -7.59
CA LEU A 135 14.33 10.84 -6.29
C LEU A 135 13.65 11.57 -5.11
N ASP A 136 13.58 12.89 -5.16
CA ASP A 136 12.93 13.69 -4.11
C ASP A 136 11.41 13.41 -4.05
N GLU A 137 10.76 13.30 -5.21
CA GLU A 137 9.34 12.93 -5.30
C GLU A 137 9.10 11.51 -4.75
N LEU A 138 9.96 10.56 -5.11
CA LEU A 138 9.89 9.18 -4.61
C LEU A 138 10.06 9.13 -3.08
N LYS A 139 11.07 9.81 -2.53
CA LYS A 139 11.28 9.88 -1.07
C LYS A 139 10.09 10.49 -0.35
N LYS A 140 9.51 11.56 -0.89
CA LYS A 140 8.29 12.19 -0.35
C LYS A 140 7.10 11.23 -0.36
N ALA A 141 6.85 10.54 -1.48
CA ALA A 141 5.77 9.58 -1.59
C ALA A 141 5.92 8.40 -0.62
N ILE A 142 7.13 7.84 -0.50
CA ILE A 142 7.44 6.75 0.44
C ILE A 142 7.24 7.23 1.88
N LYS A 143 7.78 8.39 2.25
CA LYS A 143 7.59 8.98 3.59
C LYS A 143 6.12 9.20 3.92
N GLN A 144 5.33 9.65 2.94
CA GLN A 144 3.89 9.78 3.13
C GLN A 144 3.22 8.42 3.36
N GLY A 145 3.57 7.38 2.59
CA GLY A 145 3.05 6.03 2.78
C GLY A 145 3.31 5.47 4.18
N PHE A 146 4.53 5.63 4.71
CA PHE A 146 4.85 5.21 6.08
C PHE A 146 4.07 6.00 7.14
N LYS A 147 3.87 7.32 6.95
CA LYS A 147 3.02 8.13 7.85
C LYS A 147 1.56 7.72 7.81
N GLU A 148 1.05 7.32 6.65
CA GLU A 148 -0.33 6.82 6.53
C GLU A 148 -0.48 5.47 7.23
N ALA A 149 0.51 4.58 7.11
CA ALA A 149 0.55 3.33 7.86
C ALA A 149 0.61 3.56 9.37
N GLU A 150 1.43 4.51 9.84
CA GLU A 150 1.50 4.90 11.25
C GLU A 150 0.14 5.37 11.78
N LYS A 151 -0.59 6.20 11.02
CA LYS A 151 -1.94 6.65 11.41
C LYS A 151 -2.94 5.49 11.55
N ILE A 152 -2.82 4.46 10.71
CA ILE A 152 -3.71 3.29 10.74
C ILE A 152 -3.38 2.40 11.93
N LEU A 153 -2.09 2.25 12.25
CA LEU A 153 -1.61 1.35 13.30
C LEU A 153 -1.45 2.02 14.67
N GLY A 154 -1.51 3.34 14.74
CA GLY A 154 -1.22 4.15 15.92
C GLY A 154 0.28 4.46 16.04
N ASP A 155 1.11 3.42 16.16
CA ASP A 155 2.58 3.51 16.11
C ASP A 155 3.14 2.43 15.19
N LEU A 156 4.22 2.77 14.48
CA LEU A 156 4.92 1.80 13.65
C LEU A 156 5.76 0.87 14.55
N PRO A 157 5.65 -0.46 14.36
CA PRO A 157 6.57 -1.41 14.98
C PRO A 157 8.02 -1.12 14.61
N GLU A 158 8.96 -1.50 15.48
CA GLU A 158 10.39 -1.25 15.28
C GLU A 158 10.91 -1.76 13.94
N ILE A 159 10.48 -2.96 13.53
CA ILE A 159 10.84 -3.53 12.21
C ILE A 159 10.37 -2.65 11.04
N SER A 160 9.22 -1.99 11.17
CA SER A 160 8.71 -1.07 10.15
C SER A 160 9.51 0.24 10.12
N LYS A 161 9.91 0.75 11.29
CA LYS A 161 10.82 1.92 11.42
C LYS A 161 12.19 1.62 10.80
N GLU A 162 12.72 0.43 11.07
CA GLU A 162 13.96 -0.05 10.48
C GLU A 162 13.86 -0.20 8.95
N THR A 163 12.73 -0.75 8.46
CA THR A 163 12.46 -0.83 7.02
C THR A 163 12.49 0.56 6.39
N TYR A 164 11.84 1.55 6.99
CA TYR A 164 11.84 2.93 6.51
C TYR A 164 13.25 3.52 6.45
N ARG A 165 14.05 3.36 7.51
CA ARG A 165 15.45 3.82 7.57
C ARG A 165 16.27 3.23 6.43
N LEU A 166 16.21 1.92 6.25
CA LEU A 166 16.93 1.21 5.19
C LEU A 166 16.48 1.66 3.78
N VAL A 167 15.18 1.93 3.58
CA VAL A 167 14.70 2.47 2.29
C VAL A 167 15.34 3.83 2.02
N MET A 168 15.33 4.75 2.98
CA MET A 168 15.91 6.08 2.79
C MET A 168 17.41 6.02 2.51
N GLU A 169 18.15 5.20 3.27
CA GLU A 169 19.60 4.99 3.04
C GLU A 169 19.91 4.41 1.66
N LYS A 170 19.11 3.43 1.19
CA LYS A 170 19.30 2.84 -0.14
C LYS A 170 18.96 3.82 -1.27
N LEU A 171 18.00 4.71 -1.05
CA LEU A 171 17.68 5.78 -2.00
C LEU A 171 18.75 6.87 -2.02
N ASP A 172 19.35 7.20 -0.87
CA ASP A 172 20.51 8.09 -0.79
C ASP A 172 21.71 7.50 -1.55
N LYS A 173 22.07 6.24 -1.27
CA LYS A 173 23.13 5.51 -1.98
C LYS A 173 22.92 5.46 -3.48
N TRP A 174 21.68 5.22 -3.91
CA TRP A 174 21.35 5.23 -5.34
C TRP A 174 21.63 6.60 -6.00
N SER A 175 21.39 7.70 -5.29
CA SER A 175 21.75 9.04 -5.77
C SER A 175 23.25 9.21 -5.94
N GLU A 176 24.02 8.72 -4.97
CA GLU A 176 25.49 8.79 -4.97
C GLU A 176 26.08 7.97 -6.13
N GLU A 177 25.60 6.73 -6.32
CA GLU A 177 26.00 5.83 -7.40
C GLU A 177 25.79 6.42 -8.81
N MET A 178 24.75 7.23 -9.00
CA MET A 178 24.41 7.83 -10.29
C MET A 178 25.07 9.21 -10.51
N SER A 179 25.71 9.75 -9.47
CA SER A 179 26.45 11.03 -9.53
C SER A 179 27.95 10.82 -9.79
N HIS A 180 28.38 9.58 -10.06
CA HIS A 180 29.74 9.18 -10.40
C HIS A 180 29.75 8.54 -11.79
#